data_AF-A0A1G8SVK3-F1
#
_entry.id   AF-A0A1G8SVK3-F1
#
_cell.length_a   1.000
_cell.length_b   1.000
_cell.length_c   1.000
_cell.angle_alpha   90.00
_cell.angle_beta   90.00
_cell.angle_gamma   90.00
#
_symmetry.space_group_name_H-M   'P 1'
#
loop_
_entity.id
_entity.type
_entity.pdbx_description
1 polymer ?
#
loop_
_entity_poly.entity_id
_entity_poly.type
_entity_poly.pdbx_seq_one_letter_code
_entity_poly.pdbx_strand_id
1 'polypeptide(L)'
;MGDLLGYFINPLGAYMPHFTLTSFLTGFIPGFMVFYILKRCRTLPIIFISISIGQLISSLILVPYFINLLFGVPFTVLMPPRLVSQLINIPIYAYFIKTLLNYNAVKIRKIEAGKSC
;
A
#
# COMPACT_ATOMS: atom_id res chain seq x y z
N MET A 1 -6.98 6.13 9.56
CA MET A 1 -7.40 7.45 10.09
C MET A 1 -7.25 8.58 9.07
N GLY A 2 -6.38 8.45 8.05
CA GLY A 2 -6.23 9.45 6.99
C GLY A 2 -7.53 9.75 6.24
N ASP A 3 -8.33 8.73 5.92
CA ASP A 3 -9.58 8.91 5.16
C ASP A 3 -10.67 9.62 5.97
N LEU A 4 -10.75 9.36 7.28
CA LEU A 4 -11.68 10.05 8.17
C LEU A 4 -11.35 11.54 8.24
N LEU A 5 -10.07 11.89 8.44
CA LEU A 5 -9.63 13.28 8.48
C LEU A 5 -9.81 13.98 7.12
N GLY A 6 -9.52 13.28 6.02
CA GLY A 6 -9.76 13.78 4.67
C GLY A 6 -11.24 14.10 4.42
N TYR A 7 -12.14 13.24 4.89
CA TYR A 7 -13.58 13.47 4.82
C TYR A 7 -14.04 14.69 5.65
N PHE A 8 -13.48 14.87 6.85
CA PHE A 8 -13.79 16.04 7.68
C PHE A 8 -13.30 17.36 7.07
N ILE A 9 -12.17 17.34 6.35
CA ILE A 9 -11.61 18.53 5.71
C ILE A 9 -12.33 18.86 4.40
N ASN A 10 -12.80 17.85 3.66
CA ASN A 10 -13.48 18.03 2.38
C ASN A 10 -14.72 17.13 2.26
N PRO A 11 -15.89 17.58 2.75
CA PRO A 11 -17.13 16.81 2.73
C PRO A 11 -17.77 16.83 1.32
N LEU A 12 -17.08 16.28 0.32
CA LEU A 12 -17.66 16.01 -0.99
C LEU A 12 -18.41 14.67 -0.94
N GLY A 13 -19.65 14.70 -0.48
CA GLY A 13 -20.59 13.57 -0.50
C GLY A 13 -20.69 12.78 0.81
N ALA A 14 -21.45 11.67 0.77
CA ALA A 14 -21.66 10.81 1.94
C ALA A 14 -20.42 9.96 2.26
N TYR A 15 -20.11 9.79 3.54
CA TYR A 15 -19.02 8.91 3.98
C TYR A 15 -19.28 7.46 3.55
N MET A 16 -18.40 6.94 2.71
CA MET A 16 -18.44 5.55 2.25
C MET A 16 -17.42 4.73 3.06
N PRO A 17 -17.85 3.85 3.98
CA PRO A 17 -16.94 3.08 4.83
C PRO A 17 -16.00 2.15 4.04
N HIS A 18 -16.38 1.81 2.82
CA HIS A 18 -15.58 1.02 1.88
C HIS A 18 -14.22 1.66 1.57
N PHE A 19 -14.15 2.98 1.41
CA PHE A 19 -12.87 3.65 1.13
C PHE A 19 -11.92 3.59 2.33
N THR A 20 -12.43 3.78 3.54
CA THR A 20 -11.65 3.60 4.77
C THR A 20 -11.14 2.17 4.93
N LEU A 21 -11.95 1.17 4.57
CA LEU A 21 -11.53 -0.22 4.57
C LEU A 21 -10.42 -0.46 3.53
N THR A 22 -10.54 0.08 2.31
CA THR A 22 -9.49 -0.05 1.31
C THR A 22 -8.18 0.59 1.74
N SER A 23 -8.21 1.78 2.33
CA SER A 23 -7.01 2.46 2.80
C SER A 23 -6.37 1.74 4.00
N PHE A 24 -7.18 1.15 4.88
CA PHE A 24 -6.69 0.26 5.93
C PHE A 24 -5.98 -0.96 5.35
N LEU A 25 -6.60 -1.70 4.43
CA LEU A 25 -6.00 -2.89 3.84
C LEU A 25 -4.74 -2.56 3.01
N THR A 26 -4.77 -1.45 2.28
CA THR A 26 -3.62 -1.01 1.45
C THR A 26 -2.39 -0.71 2.31
N GLY A 27 -2.55 -0.17 3.51
CA GLY A 27 -1.46 0.00 4.47
C GLY A 27 -1.10 -1.28 5.24
N PHE A 28 -2.11 -2.11 5.55
CA PHE A 28 -1.95 -3.31 6.37
C PHE A 28 -1.23 -4.44 5.63
N ILE A 29 -1.59 -4.72 4.37
CA ILE A 29 -1.04 -5.84 3.59
C ILE A 29 0.49 -5.77 3.44
N PRO A 30 1.11 -4.67 2.97
CA PRO A 30 2.57 -4.62 2.83
C PRO A 30 3.27 -4.69 4.20
N GLY A 31 2.69 -4.09 5.24
CA GLY A 31 3.23 -4.17 6.61
C GLY A 31 3.18 -5.59 7.17
N PHE A 32 2.06 -6.29 6.98
CA PHE A 32 1.88 -7.68 7.37
C PHE A 32 2.86 -8.60 6.61
N MET A 33 3.04 -8.36 5.30
CA MET A 33 3.95 -9.17 4.49
C MET A 33 5.40 -9.05 4.98
N VAL A 34 5.90 -7.83 5.20
CA VAL A 34 7.27 -7.60 5.70
C VAL A 34 7.46 -8.21 7.11
N PHE A 35 6.45 -8.12 7.96
CA PHE A 35 6.54 -8.61 9.33
C PHE A 35 6.47 -10.14 9.43
N TYR A 36 5.51 -10.76 8.74
CA TYR A 36 5.18 -12.18 8.92
C TYR A 36 5.92 -13.10 7.95
N ILE A 37 6.03 -12.70 6.68
CA ILE A 37 6.62 -13.53 5.62
C ILE A 37 8.13 -13.32 5.52
N LEU A 38 8.61 -12.08 5.66
CA LEU A 38 10.01 -11.76 5.42
C LEU A 38 10.86 -11.62 6.70
N LYS A 39 10.32 -12.04 7.86
CA LYS A 39 11.00 -12.06 9.17
C LYS A 39 11.86 -10.83 9.46
N ARG A 40 11.44 -9.65 8.99
CA ARG A 40 12.15 -8.38 9.14
C ARG A 40 13.52 -8.30 8.45
N CYS A 41 13.79 -9.10 7.43
CA CYS A 41 14.93 -8.86 6.55
C CYS A 41 14.75 -7.52 5.83
N ARG A 42 15.78 -6.67 5.84
CA ARG A 42 15.79 -5.36 5.17
C ARG A 42 16.64 -5.36 3.90
N THR A 43 16.58 -6.43 3.11
CA THR A 43 17.27 -6.45 1.83
C THR A 43 16.42 -5.77 0.75
N LEU A 44 17.06 -5.08 -0.19
CA LEU A 44 16.39 -4.38 -1.30
C LEU A 44 15.40 -5.25 -2.10
N PRO A 45 15.73 -6.50 -2.52
CA PRO A 45 14.79 -7.32 -3.29
C PRO A 45 13.55 -7.72 -2.48
N ILE A 46 13.73 -7.97 -1.19
CA ILE A 46 12.69 -8.33 -0.22
C ILE A 46 11.67 -7.20 -0.05
N ILE A 47 12.17 -5.97 0.10
CA ILE A 47 11.33 -4.76 0.22
C ILE A 47 10.57 -4.52 -1.09
N PHE A 48 11.24 -4.66 -2.24
CA PHE A 48 10.63 -4.49 -3.56
C PHE A 48 9.51 -5.49 -3.81
N ILE A 49 9.74 -6.78 -3.50
CA ILE A 49 8.73 -7.85 -3.63
C ILE A 49 7.53 -7.59 -2.72
N SER A 50 7.78 -7.18 -1.48
CA SER A 50 6.71 -6.92 -0.51
C SER A 50 5.80 -5.77 -0.94
N ILE A 51 6.39 -4.67 -1.40
CA ILE A 51 5.65 -3.51 -1.90
C ILE A 51 4.88 -3.91 -3.17
N SER A 52 5.54 -4.59 -4.11
CA SER A 52 4.93 -5.00 -5.37
C SER A 52 3.69 -5.86 -5.13
N ILE A 53 3.79 -6.89 -4.28
CA ILE A 53 2.68 -7.81 -4.00
C ILE A 53 1.57 -7.11 -3.25
N GLY A 54 1.88 -6.35 -2.19
CA GLY A 54 0.85 -5.66 -1.41
C GLY A 54 0.08 -4.64 -2.25
N GLN A 55 0.78 -3.97 -3.15
CA GLN A 55 0.23 -2.92 -3.98
C GLN A 55 -0.48 -3.48 -5.23
N LEU A 56 -0.06 -4.64 -5.76
CA LEU A 56 -0.81 -5.42 -6.75
C LEU A 56 -2.16 -5.89 -6.17
N ILE A 57 -2.13 -6.56 -5.02
CA ILE A 57 -3.35 -7.11 -4.40
C ILE A 57 -4.33 -5.99 -4.04
N SER A 58 -3.85 -4.94 -3.38
CA SER A 58 -4.71 -3.84 -2.95
C SER A 58 -5.25 -3.04 -4.13
N SER A 59 -4.38 -2.63 -5.06
CA SER A 59 -4.75 -1.68 -6.12
C SER A 59 -5.45 -2.32 -7.31
N LEU A 60 -5.21 -3.61 -7.60
CA LEU A 60 -5.78 -4.31 -8.76
C LEU A 60 -6.95 -5.22 -8.42
N ILE A 61 -7.09 -5.67 -7.17
CA ILE A 61 -8.22 -6.52 -6.76
C ILE A 61 -9.16 -5.71 -5.88
N LEU A 62 -8.65 -5.21 -4.75
CA LEU A 62 -9.50 -4.68 -3.70
C LEU A 62 -10.21 -3.38 -4.10
N VAL A 63 -9.45 -2.40 -4.60
CA VAL A 63 -10.01 -1.10 -4.95
C VAL A 63 -10.96 -1.16 -6.16
N PRO A 64 -10.66 -1.82 -7.30
CA PRO A 64 -11.63 -1.90 -8.40
C PRO A 64 -12.86 -2.74 -8.04
N TYR A 65 -12.73 -3.72 -7.14
CA TYR A 65 -13.87 -4.46 -6.60
C TYR A 65 -14.87 -3.53 -5.90
N PHE A 66 -14.38 -2.66 -5.00
CA PHE A 66 -15.26 -1.70 -4.35
C PHE A 66 -15.79 -0.64 -5.30
N ILE A 67 -15.01 -0.15 -6.26
CA ILE A 67 -15.54 0.81 -7.24
C ILE A 67 -16.65 0.19 -8.10
N ASN A 68 -16.50 -1.06 -8.51
CA ASN A 68 -17.55 -1.75 -9.26
C ASN A 68 -18.82 -1.92 -8.41
N LEU A 69 -18.68 -2.26 -7.13
CA LEU A 69 -19.81 -2.41 -6.20
C LEU A 69 -20.54 -1.09 -5.91
N LEU A 70 -19.82 0.02 -5.72
CA LEU A 70 -20.43 1.30 -5.31
C LEU A 70 -20.87 2.18 -6.47
N PHE A 71 -20.15 2.16 -7.59
CA PHE A 71 -20.37 3.07 -8.72
C PHE A 71 -20.82 2.33 -10.00
N GLY A 72 -20.88 1.00 -9.98
CA GLY A 72 -21.27 0.20 -11.15
C GLY A 72 -20.27 0.25 -12.31
N VAL A 73 -19.08 0.83 -12.11
CA VAL A 73 -18.12 1.04 -13.20
C VAL A 73 -17.43 -0.29 -13.55
N PRO A 74 -17.41 -0.70 -14.83
CA PRO A 74 -16.83 -1.98 -15.23
C PRO A 74 -15.31 -2.01 -15.05
N PHE A 75 -14.81 -3.17 -14.61
CA PHE A 75 -13.39 -3.42 -14.33
C PHE A 75 -12.47 -3.13 -15.53
N THR A 76 -12.95 -3.36 -16.75
CA THR A 76 -12.21 -3.14 -18.01
C THR A 76 -11.80 -1.70 -18.21
N VAL A 77 -12.56 -0.72 -17.70
CA VAL A 77 -12.21 0.70 -17.80
C VAL A 77 -11.26 1.12 -16.68
N LEU A 78 -11.36 0.48 -15.51
CA LEU A 78 -10.52 0.78 -14.36
C LEU A 78 -9.12 0.16 -14.44
N MET A 79 -8.97 -1.02 -15.05
CA MET A 79 -7.69 -1.75 -15.07
C MET A 79 -6.57 -1.01 -15.80
N PRO A 80 -6.76 -0.46 -17.03
CA PRO A 80 -5.68 0.18 -17.77
C PRO A 80 -4.99 1.33 -17.02
N PRO A 81 -5.71 2.34 -16.48
CA PRO A 81 -5.06 3.42 -15.75
C PRO A 81 -4.40 2.94 -14.45
N ARG A 82 -4.97 1.92 -13.79
CA ARG A 82 -4.39 1.33 -12.58
C ARG A 82 -3.09 0.59 -12.84
N LEU A 83 -3.02 -0.19 -13.92
CA LEU A 83 -1.80 -0.90 -14.33
C LEU A 83 -0.66 0.08 -14.62
N VAL A 84 -0.94 1.14 -15.39
CA VAL A 84 0.06 2.18 -15.71
C VAL A 84 0.51 2.89 -14.42
N SER A 85 -0.44 3.27 -13.57
CA SER A 85 -0.12 3.92 -12.29
C SER A 85 0.73 3.03 -11.40
N GLN A 86 0.43 1.73 -11.36
CA GLN A 86 1.12 0.75 -10.53
C GLN A 86 2.55 0.50 -11.01
N LEU A 87 2.77 0.48 -12.33
CA LEU A 87 4.09 0.33 -12.93
C LEU A 87 5.04 1.48 -12.56
N ILE A 88 4.50 2.69 -12.42
CA ILE A 88 5.27 3.89 -12.03
C ILE A 88 5.44 3.96 -10.51
N ASN A 89 4.40 3.63 -9.75
CA ASN A 89 4.40 3.75 -8.30
C ASN A 89 5.34 2.74 -7.62
N ILE A 90 5.34 1.47 -8.05
CA ILE A 90 6.21 0.42 -7.45
C ILE A 90 7.69 0.85 -7.36
N PRO A 91 8.36 1.25 -8.45
CA PRO A 91 9.78 1.62 -8.40
C PRO A 91 10.02 2.89 -7.56
N ILE A 92 9.10 3.86 -7.62
CA ILE A 92 9.18 5.10 -6.82
C ILE A 92 9.12 4.77 -5.32
N TYR A 93 8.13 3.99 -4.88
CA TYR A 93 7.98 3.63 -3.48
C TYR A 93 9.16 2.79 -2.98
N ALA A 94 9.68 1.86 -3.79
CA ALA A 94 10.85 1.08 -3.43
C ALA A 94 12.09 1.98 -3.25
N TYR A 95 12.31 2.95 -4.14
CA TYR A 95 13.40 3.92 -4.02
C TYR A 95 13.24 4.81 -2.78
N PHE A 96 12.01 5.27 -2.51
CA PHE A 96 11.72 6.12 -1.36
C PHE A 96 11.99 5.38 -0.04
N ILE A 97 11.52 4.13 0.09
CA ILE A 97 11.78 3.32 1.28
C ILE A 97 13.27 3.02 1.46
N LYS A 98 14.01 2.72 0.38
CA LYS A 98 15.47 2.56 0.44
C LYS A 98 16.14 3.81 1.01
N THR A 99 15.79 4.98 0.48
CA THR A 99 16.37 6.26 0.91
C THR A 99 16.03 6.56 2.37
N LEU A 100 14.78 6.34 2.77
CA LEU A 100 14.29 6.59 4.12
C LEU A 100 14.90 5.65 5.16
N LEU A 101 15.21 4.40 4.77
CA LEU A 101 15.92 3.44 5.63
C LEU A 101 17.42 3.74 5.77
N ASN A 102 18.03 4.34 4.74
CA ASN A 102 19.45 4.71 4.76
C ASN A 102 19.70 6.03 5.51
N TYR A 103 18.67 6.87 5.66
CA TYR A 103 18.77 8.12 6.38
C TYR A 103 18.77 7.86 7.90
N ASN A 104 19.92 8.07 8.54
CA ASN A 104 20.17 7.82 9.97
C ASN A 104 19.33 8.71 10.93
N ALA A 105 18.49 9.61 10.39
CA ALA A 105 17.61 10.49 11.18
C ALA A 105 16.45 9.73 11.83
N VAL A 106 16.04 8.59 11.26
CA VAL A 106 15.02 7.77 11.89
C VAL A 106 15.73 6.85 12.88
N LYS A 107 15.79 7.26 14.15
CA LYS A 107 16.13 6.40 15.30
C LYS A 107 15.01 5.37 15.48
N ILE A 108 14.79 4.52 14.47
CA ILE A 108 13.88 3.39 14.56
C ILE A 108 14.45 2.56 15.70
N ARG A 109 13.68 2.36 16.79
CA ARG A 109 13.98 1.31 17.78
C ARG A 109 14.47 0.13 16.97
N LYS A 110 15.71 -0.33 17.16
CA LYS A 110 16.24 -1.52 16.48
C LYS A 110 15.29 -2.64 16.80
N ILE A 111 14.30 -2.83 15.96
CA ILE A 111 13.45 -3.96 16.04
C ILE A 111 14.33 -5.02 15.39
N GLU A 112 14.84 -5.93 16.21
CA GLU A 112 15.83 -6.92 15.81
C GLU A 112 15.30 -7.61 14.56
N ALA A 113 16.03 -7.48 13.45
CA ALA A 113 15.81 -8.28 12.26
C ALA A 113 15.90 -9.74 12.71
N GLY A 114 14.95 -10.58 12.28
CA GLY A 114 14.99 -11.99 12.63
C GLY A 114 16.37 -12.54 12.27
N LYS A 115 16.95 -13.35 13.16
CA LYS A 115 18.32 -13.92 13.06
C LYS A 115 18.55 -14.85 11.86
N SER A 116 17.66 -14.81 10.87
CA SER A 116 17.64 -15.66 9.68
C SER A 116 17.40 -14.80 8.45
N CYS A 117 18.27 -13.81 8.26
CA CYS A 117 18.75 -13.41 6.95
C CYS A 117 20.19 -13.97 6.88
#